data_AF-A0A356UD09-F1
#
_entry.id   AF-A0A356UD09-F1
#
_cell.length_a   1.000
_cell.length_b   1.000
_cell.length_c   1.000
_cell.angle_alpha   90.00
_cell.angle_beta   90.00
_cell.angle_gamma   90.00
#
_symmetry.space_group_name_H-M   'P 1'
#
loop_
_entity.id
_entity.type
_entity.pdbx_description
1 polymer ?
#
loop_
_entity_poly.entity_id
_entity_poly.type
_entity_poly.pdbx_seq_one_letter_code
_entity_poly.pdbx_strand_id
1 'polypeptide(L)'
;EPGRQTIAVLGDSTFFHSGITGVINAVYNQYPLTLVILDNSTTAMTGFQPHPGTGQTATGEIVAAIDLQKVLEGCGVTFIKRVDPVNLKEAVAAVKEALAYDGPAVIIMKRACINLPEAKGSAPVVIDMEKCKDCGLCVTEIGCPALVMET
;
A
#
# COMPACT_ATOMS: atom_id res chain seq x y z
N GLU A 1 -19.42 -15.05 5.78
CA GLU A 1 -20.83 -15.22 5.36
C GLU A 1 -20.86 -15.34 3.84
N PRO A 2 -21.61 -16.29 3.26
CA PRO A 2 -21.75 -16.40 1.80
C PRO A 2 -22.25 -15.08 1.19
N GLY A 3 -21.65 -14.65 0.07
CA GLY A 3 -22.02 -13.42 -0.63
C GLY A 3 -21.51 -12.11 -0.01
N ARG A 4 -20.75 -12.15 1.09
CA ARG A 4 -20.13 -10.95 1.65
C ARG A 4 -18.87 -10.57 0.87
N GLN A 5 -18.79 -9.32 0.47
CA GLN A 5 -17.61 -8.77 -0.18
C GLN A 5 -16.43 -8.74 0.80
N THR A 6 -15.29 -9.30 0.37
CA THR A 6 -14.09 -9.41 1.20
C THR A 6 -13.00 -8.49 0.66
N ILE A 7 -12.50 -7.64 1.56
CA ILE A 7 -11.38 -6.73 1.29
C ILE A 7 -10.24 -7.11 2.23
N ALA A 8 -9.05 -7.29 1.67
CA ALA A 8 -7.82 -7.49 2.42
C ALA A 8 -6.84 -6.36 2.15
N VAL A 9 -6.06 -5.97 3.16
CA VAL A 9 -5.00 -4.96 3.04
C VAL A 9 -3.71 -5.54 3.59
N LEU A 10 -2.65 -5.50 2.79
CA LEU A 10 -1.33 -6.06 3.13
C LEU A 10 -0.22 -5.05 2.79
N GLY A 11 0.88 -5.09 3.54
CA GLY A 11 2.14 -4.51 3.07
C GLY A 11 2.81 -5.42 2.02
N ASP A 12 3.65 -4.85 1.18
CA ASP A 12 4.50 -5.58 0.23
C ASP A 12 5.38 -6.66 0.90
N SER A 13 6.05 -6.32 2.01
CA SER A 13 6.84 -7.30 2.80
C SER A 13 5.98 -8.48 3.27
N THR A 14 4.77 -8.22 3.79
CA THR A 14 3.82 -9.26 4.21
C THR A 14 3.31 -10.07 3.03
N PHE A 15 3.10 -9.44 1.87
CA PHE A 15 2.74 -10.14 0.65
C PHE A 15 3.79 -11.20 0.30
N PHE A 16 5.07 -10.82 0.23
CA PHE A 16 6.16 -11.75 -0.07
C PHE A 16 6.36 -12.82 1.02
N HIS A 17 6.15 -12.47 2.30
CA HIS A 17 6.35 -13.39 3.41
C HIS A 17 5.25 -14.45 3.51
N SER A 18 3.98 -14.07 3.37
CA SER A 18 2.85 -14.97 3.64
C SER A 18 1.58 -14.67 2.84
N GLY A 19 1.52 -13.58 2.08
CA GLY A 19 0.31 -13.19 1.34
C GLY A 19 0.11 -13.95 0.03
N ILE A 20 1.20 -14.40 -0.63
CA ILE A 20 1.15 -15.07 -1.94
C ILE A 20 0.25 -16.31 -1.93
N THR A 21 0.32 -17.14 -0.87
CA THR A 21 -0.48 -18.36 -0.76
C THR A 21 -1.99 -18.06 -0.71
N GLY A 22 -2.38 -16.95 -0.07
CA GLY A 22 -3.76 -16.47 -0.06
C GLY A 22 -4.25 -16.04 -1.44
N VAL A 23 -3.39 -15.38 -2.23
CA VAL A 23 -3.71 -14.98 -3.62
C VAL A 23 -3.91 -16.21 -4.49
N ILE A 24 -3.00 -17.19 -4.44
CA ILE A 24 -3.12 -18.43 -5.20
C ILE A 24 -4.44 -19.15 -4.87
N ASN A 25 -4.80 -19.23 -3.59
CA ASN A 25 -6.05 -19.85 -3.17
C ASN A 25 -7.28 -19.07 -3.67
N ALA A 26 -7.25 -17.74 -3.64
CA ALA A 26 -8.34 -16.91 -4.16
C ALA A 26 -8.51 -17.10 -5.68
N VAL A 27 -7.40 -17.12 -6.43
CA VAL A 27 -7.42 -17.37 -7.88
C VAL A 27 -7.93 -18.76 -8.19
N TYR A 28 -7.42 -19.80 -7.54
CA TYR A 28 -7.85 -21.18 -7.79
C TYR A 28 -9.35 -21.38 -7.57
N ASN A 29 -9.91 -20.77 -6.52
CA ASN A 29 -11.32 -20.89 -6.17
C ASN A 29 -12.21 -19.80 -6.78
N GLN A 30 -11.67 -18.92 -7.63
CA GLN A 30 -12.38 -17.76 -8.19
C GLN A 30 -13.11 -16.93 -7.11
N TYR A 31 -12.47 -16.79 -5.94
CA TYR A 31 -13.07 -16.12 -4.80
C TYR A 31 -13.04 -14.60 -5.01
N PRO A 32 -14.17 -13.88 -4.84
CA PRO A 32 -14.26 -12.43 -5.06
C PRO A 32 -13.56 -11.65 -3.93
N LEU A 33 -12.23 -11.63 -4.00
CA LEU A 33 -11.33 -10.93 -3.10
C LEU A 33 -10.85 -9.64 -3.74
N THR A 34 -11.08 -8.50 -3.08
CA THR A 34 -10.33 -7.27 -3.37
C THR A 34 -9.13 -7.17 -2.44
N LEU A 35 -7.93 -7.32 -2.97
CA LEU A 35 -6.68 -7.20 -2.22
C LEU A 35 -5.99 -5.86 -2.52
N VAL A 36 -5.71 -5.08 -1.48
CA VAL A 36 -4.93 -3.85 -1.57
C VAL A 36 -3.54 -4.12 -1.00
N ILE A 37 -2.51 -3.93 -1.81
CA ILE A 37 -1.10 -4.07 -1.41
C ILE A 37 -0.49 -2.67 -1.31
N LEU A 38 -0.01 -2.34 -0.12
CA LEU A 38 0.71 -1.11 0.19
C LEU A 38 2.22 -1.36 -0.08
N ASP A 39 2.66 -1.05 -1.29
CA ASP A 39 4.07 -1.15 -1.70
C ASP A 39 4.80 0.13 -1.32
N ASN A 40 5.43 0.10 -0.15
CA ASN A 40 6.26 1.20 0.33
C ASN A 40 7.76 0.93 0.20
N SER A 41 8.11 -0.19 -0.43
CA SER A 41 9.48 -0.63 -0.75
C SER A 41 10.37 -0.78 0.48
N THR A 42 9.78 -1.13 1.64
CA THR A 42 10.52 -1.42 2.88
C THR A 42 9.67 -2.13 3.94
N THR A 43 10.31 -2.76 4.93
CA THR A 43 9.58 -3.28 6.11
C THR A 43 9.45 -2.20 7.19
N ALA A 44 8.59 -1.21 6.95
CA ALA A 44 8.56 0.04 7.72
C ALA A 44 8.37 -0.15 9.23
N MET A 45 7.45 -1.02 9.64
CA MET A 45 7.07 -1.16 11.06
C MET A 45 8.14 -1.83 11.93
N THR A 46 9.04 -2.61 11.35
CA THR A 46 10.02 -3.41 12.10
C THR A 46 11.43 -2.86 12.04
N GLY A 47 11.65 -1.70 11.40
CA GLY A 47 12.98 -1.07 11.32
C GLY A 47 13.63 -1.15 9.93
N PHE A 48 12.83 -1.10 8.87
CA PHE A 48 13.29 -0.96 7.48
C PHE A 48 14.12 -2.14 6.95
N GLN A 49 13.81 -3.36 7.40
CA GLN A 49 14.48 -4.55 6.89
C GLN A 49 14.28 -4.72 5.38
N PRO A 50 15.30 -5.19 4.67
CA PRO A 50 15.14 -5.59 3.28
C PRO A 50 14.18 -6.78 3.17
N HIS A 51 13.46 -6.84 2.06
CA HIS A 51 12.58 -7.94 1.68
C HIS A 51 12.67 -8.13 0.15
N PRO A 52 12.07 -9.17 -0.45
CA PRO A 52 12.28 -9.45 -1.87
C PRO A 52 11.93 -8.30 -2.84
N GLY A 53 11.10 -7.35 -2.41
CA GLY A 53 10.73 -6.16 -3.19
C GLY A 53 11.70 -4.99 -3.10
N THR A 54 12.71 -5.02 -2.21
CA THR A 54 13.65 -3.89 -2.01
C THR A 54 14.87 -3.96 -2.92
N GLY A 55 15.21 -5.13 -3.48
CA GLY A 55 16.43 -5.31 -4.28
C GLY A 55 17.72 -5.33 -3.44
N GLN A 56 17.61 -5.71 -2.16
CA GLN A 56 18.75 -5.90 -1.27
C GLN A 56 18.55 -7.19 -0.47
N THR A 57 19.60 -7.99 -0.32
CA THR A 57 19.54 -9.22 0.50
C THR A 57 19.73 -8.91 1.98
N ALA A 58 19.41 -9.87 2.85
CA ALA A 58 19.66 -9.74 4.30
C ALA A 58 21.15 -9.57 4.65
N THR A 59 22.07 -9.95 3.76
CA THR A 59 23.53 -9.76 3.92
C THR A 59 24.05 -8.46 3.29
N GLY A 60 23.16 -7.62 2.74
CA GLY A 60 23.50 -6.31 2.20
C GLY A 60 23.88 -6.28 0.71
N GLU A 61 23.82 -7.42 0.02
CA GLU A 61 24.08 -7.49 -1.42
C GLU A 61 22.93 -6.85 -2.22
N ILE A 62 23.28 -6.03 -3.21
CA ILE A 62 22.30 -5.42 -4.11
C ILE A 62 21.96 -6.41 -5.22
N VAL A 63 20.68 -6.71 -5.35
CA VAL A 63 20.13 -7.68 -6.31
C VAL A 63 18.91 -7.10 -7.01
N ALA A 64 18.45 -7.74 -8.07
CA ALA A 64 17.20 -7.34 -8.70
C ALA A 64 16.02 -7.53 -7.73
N ALA A 65 15.22 -6.48 -7.54
CA ALA A 65 13.96 -6.59 -6.80
C ALA A 65 12.97 -7.49 -7.54
N ILE A 66 12.23 -8.30 -6.80
CA ILE A 66 11.13 -9.09 -7.35
C ILE A 66 9.98 -8.14 -7.69
N ASP A 67 9.55 -8.16 -8.95
CA ASP A 67 8.42 -7.37 -9.42
C ASP A 67 7.10 -7.97 -8.89
N LEU A 68 6.46 -7.22 -7.99
CA LEU A 68 5.23 -7.63 -7.34
C LEU A 68 4.08 -7.86 -8.34
N GLN A 69 3.96 -7.02 -9.37
CA GLN A 69 2.94 -7.19 -10.40
C GLN A 69 3.17 -8.49 -11.18
N LYS A 70 4.41 -8.78 -11.58
CA LYS A 70 4.73 -10.03 -12.29
C LYS A 70 4.44 -11.28 -11.45
N VAL A 71 4.67 -11.22 -10.13
CA VAL A 71 4.31 -12.33 -9.23
C VAL A 71 2.80 -12.55 -9.23
N LEU A 72 2.01 -11.49 -9.14
CA LEU A 72 0.54 -11.57 -9.18
C LEU A 72 0.02 -12.10 -10.53
N GLU A 73 0.57 -11.61 -11.64
CA GLU A 73 0.27 -12.13 -12.99
C GLU A 73 0.61 -13.62 -13.07
N GLY A 74 1.76 -14.04 -12.54
CA GLY A 74 2.17 -15.44 -12.47
C GLY A 74 1.29 -16.31 -11.56
N CYS A 75 0.64 -15.72 -10.56
CA CYS A 75 -0.37 -16.39 -9.73
C CYS A 75 -1.73 -16.53 -10.44
N GLY A 76 -1.89 -15.93 -11.63
CA GLY A 76 -3.13 -15.97 -12.42
C GLY A 76 -4.12 -14.84 -12.11
N VAL A 77 -3.68 -13.77 -11.43
CA VAL A 77 -4.52 -12.58 -11.23
C VAL A 77 -4.66 -11.83 -12.55
N THR A 78 -5.90 -11.61 -13.00
CA THR A 78 -6.19 -10.92 -14.27
C THR A 78 -6.55 -9.45 -14.09
N PHE A 79 -7.07 -9.06 -12.92
CA PHE A 79 -7.30 -7.67 -12.57
C PHE A 79 -6.21 -7.16 -11.63
N ILE A 80 -5.32 -6.33 -12.16
CA ILE A 80 -4.27 -5.66 -11.38
C ILE A 80 -4.27 -4.18 -11.76
N LYS A 81 -4.40 -3.29 -10.77
CA LYS A 81 -4.18 -1.85 -10.95
C LYS A 81 -3.07 -1.36 -10.05
N ARG A 82 -2.17 -0.54 -10.60
CA ARG A 82 -1.14 0.16 -9.84
C ARG A 82 -1.45 1.64 -9.82
N VAL A 83 -1.50 2.23 -8.62
CA VAL A 83 -1.86 3.63 -8.40
C VAL A 83 -0.97 4.25 -7.33
N ASP A 84 -0.81 5.57 -7.36
CA ASP A 84 -0.22 6.30 -6.24
C ASP A 84 -1.33 6.65 -5.23
N PRO A 85 -1.24 6.20 -3.96
CA PRO A 85 -2.26 6.47 -2.94
C PRO A 85 -2.49 7.97 -2.66
N VAL A 86 -1.53 8.86 -2.96
CA VAL A 86 -1.76 10.31 -2.75
C VAL A 86 -2.64 10.92 -3.83
N ASN A 87 -2.75 10.28 -5.00
CA ASN A 87 -3.76 10.67 -5.99
C ASN A 87 -5.11 10.10 -5.57
N LEU A 88 -5.76 10.76 -4.60
CA LEU A 88 -6.99 10.28 -3.98
C LEU A 88 -8.08 9.91 -5.00
N LYS A 89 -8.24 10.70 -6.06
CA LYS A 89 -9.26 10.44 -7.09
C LYS A 89 -8.99 9.12 -7.83
N GLU A 90 -7.75 8.90 -8.22
CA GLU A 90 -7.33 7.68 -8.92
C GLU A 90 -7.39 6.46 -7.99
N ALA A 91 -6.92 6.59 -6.75
CA ALA A 91 -6.98 5.53 -5.75
C ALA A 91 -8.43 5.11 -5.46
N VAL A 92 -9.34 6.06 -5.27
CA VAL A 92 -10.77 5.79 -5.07
C VAL A 92 -11.39 5.11 -6.30
N ALA A 93 -11.05 5.56 -7.51
CA ALA A 93 -11.53 4.93 -8.74
C ALA A 93 -11.06 3.48 -8.85
N ALA A 94 -9.77 3.21 -8.62
CA ALA A 94 -9.21 1.86 -8.66
C ALA A 94 -9.86 0.92 -7.65
N VAL A 95 -10.12 1.40 -6.42
CA VAL A 95 -10.85 0.63 -5.40
C VAL A 95 -12.27 0.31 -5.85
N LYS A 96 -13.01 1.29 -6.37
CA LYS A 96 -14.37 1.07 -6.87
C LYS A 96 -14.42 0.05 -8.01
N GLU A 97 -13.48 0.14 -8.95
CA GLU A 97 -13.40 -0.81 -10.06
C GLU A 97 -13.06 -2.22 -9.59
N ALA A 98 -12.12 -2.37 -8.65
CA ALA A 98 -11.77 -3.67 -8.09
C ALA A 98 -12.92 -4.30 -7.29
N LEU A 99 -13.71 -3.49 -6.59
CA LEU A 99 -14.91 -3.94 -5.88
C LEU A 99 -16.04 -4.35 -6.81
N ALA A 100 -16.08 -3.81 -8.03
CA ALA A 100 -17.06 -4.16 -9.05
C ALA A 100 -16.62 -5.37 -9.91
N TYR A 101 -15.37 -5.80 -9.78
CA TYR A 101 -14.82 -6.92 -10.53
C TYR A 101 -15.30 -8.26 -9.97
N ASP A 102 -15.74 -9.15 -10.87
CA ASP A 102 -16.19 -10.50 -10.51
C ASP A 102 -15.00 -11.45 -10.46
N GLY A 103 -14.44 -11.63 -9.25
CA GLY A 103 -13.31 -12.50 -8.99
C GLY A 103 -12.19 -11.80 -8.20
N PRO A 104 -11.00 -12.41 -8.12
CA PRO A 104 -9.86 -11.83 -7.43
C PRO A 104 -9.35 -10.58 -8.16
N ALA A 105 -9.34 -9.45 -7.45
CA ALA A 105 -8.85 -8.16 -7.93
C ALA A 105 -7.77 -7.62 -7.01
N VAL A 106 -6.66 -7.15 -7.57
CA VAL A 106 -5.54 -6.63 -6.79
C VAL A 106 -5.25 -5.18 -7.15
N ILE A 107 -5.03 -4.35 -6.13
CA ILE A 107 -4.61 -2.96 -6.26
C ILE A 107 -3.25 -2.82 -5.58
N ILE A 108 -2.26 -2.36 -6.32
CA ILE A 108 -0.92 -2.04 -5.81
C ILE A 108 -0.88 -0.52 -5.60
N MET A 109 -0.97 -0.09 -4.35
CA MET A 109 -0.75 1.29 -3.95
C MET A 109 0.74 1.49 -3.70
N LYS A 110 1.44 2.05 -4.68
CA LYS A 110 2.90 2.19 -4.61
C LYS A 110 3.32 3.61 -4.24
N ARG A 111 4.03 3.73 -3.12
CA ARG A 111 4.65 5.00 -2.68
C ARG A 111 5.72 4.71 -1.63
N ALA A 112 6.94 5.19 -1.86
CA ALA A 112 8.02 5.09 -0.88
C ALA A 112 7.59 5.59 0.51
N CYS A 113 7.98 4.87 1.56
CA CYS A 113 7.69 5.27 2.94
C CYS A 113 8.37 6.61 3.28
N ILE A 114 7.62 7.56 3.85
CA ILE A 114 8.13 8.89 4.24
C ILE A 114 9.26 8.82 5.28
N ASN A 115 9.35 7.72 6.04
CA ASN A 115 10.38 7.50 7.04
C ASN A 115 11.67 6.90 6.49
N LEU A 116 11.73 6.58 5.20
CA LEU A 116 12.98 6.12 4.57
C LEU A 116 14.05 7.21 4.64
N PRO A 117 15.33 6.85 4.85
CA PRO A 117 16.42 7.81 4.90
C PRO A 117 16.48 8.73 3.68
N GLU A 118 16.20 8.23 2.48
CA GLU A 118 16.20 9.06 1.27
C GLU A 118 15.04 10.07 1.24
N ALA A 119 13.92 9.79 1.92
CA ALA A 119 12.76 10.67 2.00
C ALA A 119 12.90 11.77 3.07
N LYS A 120 13.76 11.55 4.08
CA LYS A 120 14.01 12.47 5.21
C LYS A 120 14.70 13.78 4.85
N GLY A 121 15.17 13.96 3.61
CA GLY A 121 15.78 15.20 3.13
C GLY A 121 14.79 16.32 2.80
N SER A 122 13.49 16.06 2.92
CA SER A 122 12.42 17.02 2.60
C SER A 122 12.29 18.07 3.70
N ALA A 123 12.23 19.36 3.34
CA ALA A 123 11.96 20.42 4.31
C ALA A 123 10.60 20.17 5.01
N PRO A 124 10.45 20.52 6.31
CA PRO A 124 9.17 20.44 6.99
C PRO A 124 8.10 21.20 6.21
N VAL A 125 6.93 20.59 6.07
CA VAL A 125 5.76 21.28 5.51
C VAL A 125 5.21 22.25 6.54
N VAL A 126 4.85 23.45 6.10
CA VAL A 126 4.30 24.51 6.97
C VAL A 126 2.83 24.72 6.60
N ILE A 127 1.98 24.90 7.60
CA ILE A 127 0.58 25.24 7.38
C ILE A 127 0.51 26.67 6.82
N ASP A 128 -0.14 26.81 5.66
CA ASP A 128 -0.48 28.12 5.11
C ASP A 128 -1.64 28.72 5.94
N MET A 129 -1.29 29.62 6.85
CA MET A 129 -2.24 30.22 7.79
C MET A 129 -3.29 31.10 7.11
N GLU A 130 -3.03 31.62 5.91
CA GLU A 130 -4.02 32.38 5.14
C GLU A 130 -5.13 31.47 4.59
N LYS A 131 -4.81 30.19 4.33
CA LYS A 131 -5.77 29.19 3.85
C LYS A 131 -6.37 28.33 4.97
N CYS A 132 -5.77 28.37 6.16
CA CYS A 132 -6.25 27.61 7.32
C CYS A 132 -7.63 28.11 7.75
N LYS A 133 -8.55 27.17 8.01
CA LYS A 133 -9.92 27.46 8.47
C LYS A 133 -10.13 27.21 9.96
N ASP A 134 -9.05 26.95 10.70
CA ASP A 134 -9.08 26.62 12.13
C ASP A 134 -10.07 25.50 12.51
N CYS A 135 -10.19 24.50 11.64
CA CYS A 135 -11.22 23.45 11.74
C CYS A 135 -10.81 22.24 12.59
N GLY A 136 -9.53 22.12 12.98
CA GLY A 136 -9.01 20.99 13.76
C GLY A 136 -8.91 19.64 13.04
N LEU A 137 -9.49 19.47 11.85
CA LEU A 137 -9.54 18.18 11.12
C LEU A 137 -8.17 17.53 10.89
N CYS A 138 -7.12 18.34 10.68
CA CYS A 138 -5.75 17.85 10.50
C CYS A 138 -5.18 17.18 11.77
N VAL A 139 -5.68 17.55 12.94
CA VAL A 139 -5.31 16.98 14.25
C VAL A 139 -6.27 15.85 14.62
N THR A 140 -7.58 16.04 14.47
CA THR A 140 -8.58 15.08 14.99
C THR A 140 -8.86 13.91 14.08
N GLU A 141 -8.94 14.14 12.76
CA GLU A 141 -9.31 13.11 11.78
C GLU A 141 -8.07 12.53 11.07
N ILE A 142 -7.17 13.41 10.62
CA ILE A 142 -5.94 12.98 9.94
C ILE A 142 -4.91 12.49 10.96
N GLY A 143 -4.95 13.02 12.19
CA GLY A 143 -4.13 12.52 13.29
C GLY A 143 -2.63 12.75 13.11
N CYS A 144 -2.22 13.86 12.47
CA CYS A 144 -0.80 14.11 12.24
C CYS A 144 -0.07 14.33 13.59
N PRO A 145 0.88 13.47 13.98
CA PRO A 145 1.55 13.59 15.28
C PRO A 145 2.46 14.82 15.40
N ALA A 146 2.77 15.48 14.28
CA ALA A 146 3.53 16.72 14.25
C ALA A 146 2.68 17.97 14.57
N LEU A 147 1.35 17.84 14.60
CA LEU A 147 0.43 18.92 14.91
C LEU A 147 -0.10 18.74 16.32
N VAL A 148 0.10 19.75 17.16
CA VAL A 148 -0.44 19.80 18.54
C VAL A 148 -1.29 21.05 18.63
N MET A 149 -2.53 20.91 19.09
CA MET A 149 -3.34 22.09 19.44
C MET A 149 -2.83 22.63 20.77
N GLU A 150 -2.48 23.91 20.81
CA GLU A 150 -2.31 24.60 22.09
C GLU A 150 -3.66 24.59 22.79
N THR A 151 -3.66 24.14 24.05
CA THR A 151 -4.85 24.07 24.91
C THR A 151 -5.00 25.34 25.71
#